data_AF-A0A317SWT2-F1
#
_entry.id   AF-A0A317SWT2-F1
#
_cell.length_a   1.000
_cell.length_b   1.000
_cell.length_c   1.000
_cell.angle_alpha   90.00
_cell.angle_beta   90.00
_cell.angle_gamma   90.00
#
_symmetry.space_group_name_H-M   'P 1'
#
loop_
_entity.id
_entity.type
_entity.pdbx_description
1 polymer ?
#
loop_
_entity_poly.entity_id
_entity_poly.type
_entity_poly.pdbx_seq_one_letter_code
_entity_poly.pdbx_strand_id
1 'polypeptide(L)'
;MPLDDGLPIFHLTPQAREPHITTLTFTANGSQPTASYTKTRAPDTDATYSITLHDAFVPDILYATVIATPEIVQQQASSPGAPPPPAKVLLPKGFPLQLYNPDSTVIVTHNHSTLRGNFWEFSLPKTSFLPPTASKLDAASAAHRNALSHLPRATFRWRKEGGVLSKSMLRCSLVSPANLGNGPKRAGGNEPDIPIATFEGLGDRKGTGDITIYQSNLKRVEVEDLKGLEVVLLLSAMAIGDMWFCPTNLMFNLTPASTSSPVTAAAAVASPNSERRRTSSTPSIPPPVIVTPTTQHPPRATYPQNRRTSHPQHTPPPQQRDYQARKAEEAARRAAQL
;
A
#
# COMPACT_ATOMS: atom_id res chain seq x y z
N MET A 1 16.57 20.67 21.03
CA MET A 1 15.82 19.69 21.82
C MET A 1 15.38 18.59 20.88
N PRO A 2 15.52 17.30 21.22
CA PRO A 2 15.07 16.21 20.37
C PRO A 2 13.55 16.25 20.28
N LEU A 3 12.99 15.91 19.13
CA LEU A 3 11.56 15.72 18.93
C LEU A 3 11.11 14.54 19.81
N ASP A 4 10.45 14.86 20.93
CA ASP A 4 9.38 14.06 21.51
C ASP A 4 9.65 12.54 21.61
N ASP A 5 10.59 12.11 22.48
CA ASP A 5 10.90 10.70 22.81
C ASP A 5 9.67 9.87 23.30
N GLY A 6 8.50 10.50 23.39
CA GLY A 6 7.23 9.88 23.72
C GLY A 6 6.42 9.34 22.54
N LEU A 7 6.69 9.78 21.30
CA LEU A 7 5.82 9.43 20.18
C LEU A 7 5.98 7.97 19.73
N PRO A 8 4.90 7.32 19.27
CA PRO A 8 4.96 6.03 18.60
C PRO A 8 5.71 6.13 17.26
N ILE A 9 6.79 5.36 17.14
CA ILE A 9 7.65 5.34 15.95
C ILE A 9 7.85 3.89 15.50
N PHE A 10 7.75 3.68 14.19
CA PHE A 10 8.14 2.44 13.53
C PHE A 10 9.44 2.66 12.76
N HIS A 11 10.50 1.99 13.19
CA HIS A 11 11.82 2.05 12.56
C HIS A 11 11.95 0.93 11.53
N LEU A 12 12.25 1.29 10.29
CA LEU A 12 12.41 0.35 9.19
C LEU A 12 13.87 -0.08 9.08
N THR A 13 14.10 -1.38 9.20
CA THR A 13 15.44 -1.98 9.07
C THR A 13 15.41 -3.10 8.03
N PRO A 14 15.96 -2.87 6.83
CA PRO A 14 16.18 -3.90 5.82
C PRO A 14 17.10 -5.00 6.35
N GLN A 15 16.81 -6.25 6.02
CA GLN A 15 17.69 -7.35 6.39
C GLN A 15 18.94 -7.34 5.48
N ALA A 16 20.12 -7.48 6.09
CA ALA A 16 21.40 -7.37 5.37
C ALA A 16 21.56 -8.44 4.27
N ARG A 17 21.09 -9.66 4.52
CA ARG A 17 21.15 -10.79 3.56
C ARG A 17 19.99 -10.78 2.57
N GLU A 18 18.85 -10.22 2.98
CA GLU A 18 17.58 -10.28 2.24
C GLU A 18 16.96 -8.88 2.18
N PRO A 19 17.52 -7.96 1.36
CA PRO A 19 17.15 -6.54 1.38
C PRO A 19 15.70 -6.28 0.95
N HIS A 20 15.05 -7.26 0.31
CA HIS A 20 13.62 -7.23 0.00
C HIS A 20 12.72 -7.46 1.24
N ILE A 21 13.29 -7.88 2.37
CA ILE A 21 12.61 -7.99 3.66
C ILE A 21 13.04 -6.83 4.54
N THR A 22 12.06 -6.17 5.16
CA THR A 22 12.27 -5.05 6.08
C THR A 22 11.55 -5.34 7.38
N THR A 23 12.27 -5.36 8.49
CA THR A 23 11.68 -5.46 9.83
C THR A 23 11.26 -4.07 10.30
N LEU A 24 10.04 -3.95 10.82
CA LEU A 24 9.54 -2.73 11.46
C LEU A 24 9.58 -2.94 12.97
N THR A 25 10.45 -2.22 13.67
CA THR A 25 10.49 -2.20 15.14
C THR A 25 9.75 -1.00 15.67
N PHE A 26 8.97 -1.21 16.71
CA PHE A 26 8.12 -0.21 17.34
C PHE A 26 8.74 0.29 18.64
N THR A 27 8.72 1.60 18.83
CA THR A 27 9.05 2.29 20.08
C THR A 27 7.94 3.28 20.42
N ALA A 28 7.63 3.44 21.71
CA ALA A 28 6.77 4.49 22.21
C ALA A 28 7.10 4.78 23.69
N ASN A 29 7.00 6.03 24.13
CA ASN A 29 7.21 6.40 25.54
C ASN A 29 8.52 5.86 26.14
N GLY A 30 9.61 5.88 25.37
CA GLY A 30 10.92 5.36 25.80
C GLY A 30 11.01 3.83 25.93
N SER A 31 10.06 3.06 25.38
CA SER A 31 10.13 1.61 25.36
C SER A 31 11.31 1.09 24.53
N GLN A 32 11.80 -0.11 24.86
CA GLN A 32 12.77 -0.80 24.01
C GLN A 32 12.17 -1.14 22.63
N PRO A 33 12.92 -0.98 21.53
CA PRO A 33 12.45 -1.31 20.19
C PRO A 33 12.02 -2.79 20.10
N THR A 34 10.77 -3.02 19.71
CA THR A 34 10.22 -4.38 19.59
C THR A 34 9.69 -4.62 18.18
N ALA A 35 10.07 -5.74 17.55
CA ALA A 35 9.58 -6.08 16.23
C ALA A 35 8.05 -6.21 16.24
N SER A 36 7.37 -5.49 15.35
CA SER A 36 5.90 -5.50 15.24
C SER A 36 5.44 -6.03 13.89
N TYR A 37 6.16 -5.69 12.82
CA TYR A 37 5.83 -6.16 11.48
C TYR A 37 7.06 -6.55 10.67
N THR A 38 6.80 -7.32 9.62
CA THR A 38 7.76 -7.62 8.56
C THR A 38 7.16 -7.24 7.21
N LYS A 39 7.80 -6.31 6.49
CA LYS A 39 7.47 -6.00 5.11
C LYS A 39 8.27 -6.91 4.18
N THR A 40 7.62 -7.49 3.17
CA THR A 40 8.32 -8.16 2.07
C THR A 40 8.03 -7.47 0.74
N ARG A 41 8.98 -7.52 -0.21
CA ARG A 41 8.83 -7.02 -1.58
C ARG A 41 9.09 -8.15 -2.56
N ALA A 42 8.20 -8.36 -3.52
CA ALA A 42 8.43 -9.32 -4.59
C ALA A 42 9.46 -8.73 -5.59
N PRO A 43 10.64 -9.35 -5.75
CA PRO A 43 11.73 -8.75 -6.53
C PRO A 43 11.59 -8.94 -8.05
N ASP A 44 10.88 -9.97 -8.52
CA ASP A 44 11.08 -10.49 -9.89
C ASP A 44 9.80 -10.58 -10.73
N THR A 45 8.75 -9.83 -10.38
CA THR A 45 7.55 -9.74 -11.24
C THR A 45 7.67 -8.53 -12.17
N ASP A 46 7.80 -8.79 -13.47
CA ASP A 46 7.92 -7.76 -14.49
C ASP A 46 6.72 -6.80 -14.47
N ALA A 47 7.02 -5.52 -14.70
CA ALA A 47 6.07 -4.40 -14.68
C ALA A 47 5.13 -4.36 -13.44
N THR A 48 5.58 -4.89 -12.30
CA THR A 48 4.74 -5.02 -11.11
C THR A 48 5.50 -4.63 -9.85
N TYR A 49 4.91 -3.75 -9.06
CA TYR A 49 5.34 -3.45 -7.71
C TYR A 49 4.42 -4.19 -6.74
N SER A 50 5.00 -5.04 -5.89
CA SER A 50 4.24 -5.79 -4.90
C SER A 50 4.95 -5.80 -3.55
N ILE A 51 4.24 -5.36 -2.52
CA ILE A 51 4.70 -5.42 -1.12
C ILE A 51 3.61 -6.00 -0.23
N THR A 52 4.03 -6.71 0.81
CA THR A 52 3.16 -7.28 1.83
C THR A 52 3.60 -6.86 3.22
N LEU A 53 2.66 -6.85 4.17
CA LEU A 53 2.92 -6.62 5.59
C LEU A 53 2.48 -7.82 6.40
N HIS A 54 3.40 -8.42 7.14
CA HIS A 54 3.18 -9.60 7.97
C HIS A 54 3.42 -9.29 9.44
N ASP A 55 2.92 -10.15 10.32
CA ASP A 55 3.32 -10.18 11.72
C ASP A 55 4.81 -10.56 11.86
N ALA A 56 5.51 -9.88 12.76
CA ALA A 56 6.95 -10.09 12.95
C ALA A 56 7.30 -11.45 13.58
N PHE A 57 6.38 -12.07 14.32
CA PHE A 57 6.63 -13.32 15.04
C PHE A 57 5.90 -14.50 14.40
N VAL A 58 4.79 -14.25 13.70
CA VAL A 58 4.01 -15.28 12.99
C VAL A 58 3.86 -14.88 11.53
N PRO A 59 4.86 -15.14 10.66
CA PRO A 59 4.86 -14.67 9.27
C PRO A 59 3.65 -15.12 8.42
N ASP A 60 2.99 -16.21 8.81
CA ASP A 60 1.76 -16.68 8.15
C ASP A 60 0.58 -15.70 8.34
N ILE A 61 0.65 -14.83 9.34
CA ILE A 61 -0.31 -13.75 9.54
C ILE A 61 0.05 -12.60 8.61
N LEU A 62 -0.63 -12.56 7.47
CA LEU A 62 -0.59 -11.46 6.50
C LEU A 62 -1.64 -10.41 6.89
N TYR A 63 -1.21 -9.17 7.13
CA TYR A 63 -2.10 -8.05 7.44
C TYR A 63 -2.57 -7.30 6.21
N ALA A 64 -1.68 -7.09 5.23
CA ALA A 64 -2.02 -6.34 4.04
C ALA A 64 -1.10 -6.59 2.83
N THR A 65 -1.62 -6.27 1.64
CA THR A 65 -0.88 -6.32 0.38
C THR A 65 -1.14 -5.08 -0.46
N VAL A 66 -0.11 -4.58 -1.13
CA VAL A 66 -0.21 -3.59 -2.21
C VAL A 66 0.33 -4.22 -3.47
N ILE A 67 -0.43 -4.11 -4.57
CA ILE A 67 0.02 -4.45 -5.91
C ILE A 67 -0.26 -3.26 -6.81
N ALA A 68 0.75 -2.77 -7.51
CA ALA A 68 0.65 -1.63 -8.40
C ALA A 68 1.37 -1.94 -9.73
N THR A 69 0.81 -1.45 -10.83
CA THR A 69 1.39 -1.55 -12.17
C THR A 69 1.62 -0.13 -12.73
N PRO A 70 2.69 0.09 -13.51
CA PRO A 70 2.94 1.39 -14.12
C PRO A 70 1.96 1.67 -15.26
N GLU A 71 1.80 2.95 -15.61
CA GLU A 71 1.18 3.35 -16.87
C GLU A 71 2.28 3.47 -17.93
N ILE A 72 2.24 2.60 -18.95
CA ILE A 72 3.23 2.59 -20.05
C ILE A 72 2.60 3.23 -21.29
N VAL A 73 3.17 4.36 -21.72
CA VAL A 73 2.66 5.13 -22.86
C VAL A 73 3.64 5.04 -24.03
N GLN A 74 3.21 4.42 -25.13
CA GLN A 74 3.98 4.39 -26.36
C GLN A 74 3.98 5.78 -27.01
N GLN A 75 5.16 6.31 -27.30
CA GLN A 75 5.30 7.59 -27.98
C GLN A 75 5.23 7.40 -29.50
N GLN A 76 4.59 8.35 -30.19
CA GLN A 76 4.55 8.37 -31.65
C GLN A 76 5.92 8.81 -32.20
N ALA A 77 6.28 8.28 -33.37
CA ALA A 77 7.48 8.72 -34.09
C ALA A 77 7.35 10.21 -34.46
N SER A 78 8.46 10.95 -34.32
CA SER A 78 8.51 12.38 -34.63
C SER A 78 8.41 12.67 -36.14
N SER A 79 8.68 11.67 -36.98
CA SER A 79 8.54 11.77 -38.43
C SER A 79 8.19 10.41 -39.07
N PRO A 80 7.55 10.40 -40.25
CA PRO A 80 7.30 9.17 -41.00
C PRO A 80 8.62 8.45 -41.34
N GLY A 81 8.72 7.19 -40.94
CA GLY A 81 9.91 6.36 -41.18
C GLY A 81 10.98 6.39 -40.09
N ALA A 82 10.87 7.27 -39.08
CA ALA A 82 11.71 7.20 -37.90
C ALA A 82 11.22 6.09 -36.94
N PRO A 83 12.13 5.37 -36.25
CA PRO A 83 11.73 4.43 -35.21
C PRO A 83 11.01 5.19 -34.07
N PRO A 84 9.96 4.60 -33.47
CA PRO A 84 9.26 5.25 -32.37
C PRO A 84 10.19 5.41 -31.15
N PRO A 85 10.03 6.49 -30.36
CA PRO A 85 10.80 6.65 -29.13
C PRO A 85 10.50 5.51 -28.14
N PRO A 86 11.39 5.27 -27.15
CA PRO A 86 11.10 4.37 -26.04
C PRO A 86 9.80 4.75 -25.34
N ALA A 87 9.04 3.74 -24.91
CA ALA A 87 7.82 3.97 -24.15
C ALA A 87 8.11 4.75 -22.85
N LYS A 88 7.25 5.72 -22.54
CA LYS A 88 7.33 6.48 -21.29
C LYS A 88 6.63 5.71 -20.19
N VAL A 89 7.35 5.44 -19.11
CA VAL A 89 6.82 4.79 -17.91
C VAL A 89 6.39 5.85 -16.91
N LEU A 90 5.12 5.82 -16.50
CA LEU A 90 4.50 6.74 -15.56
C LEU A 90 4.09 6.01 -14.28
N LEU A 91 4.00 6.76 -13.19
CA LEU A 91 3.40 6.26 -11.95
C LEU A 91 1.92 5.93 -12.14
N PRO A 92 1.39 4.91 -11.44
CA PRO A 92 -0.03 4.60 -11.46
C PRO A 92 -0.86 5.78 -10.95
N LYS A 93 -2.07 5.93 -11.51
CA LYS A 93 -3.09 6.88 -10.99
C LYS A 93 -3.62 6.49 -9.62
N GLY A 94 -3.47 5.23 -9.23
CA GLY A 94 -3.87 4.70 -7.94
C GLY A 94 -3.50 3.24 -7.81
N PHE A 95 -3.53 2.71 -6.60
CA PHE A 95 -3.33 1.28 -6.35
C PHE A 95 -4.24 0.79 -5.23
N PRO A 96 -4.67 -0.48 -5.28
CA PRO A 96 -5.37 -1.10 -4.17
C PRO A 96 -4.39 -1.49 -3.05
N LEU A 97 -4.80 -1.22 -1.82
CA LEU A 97 -4.24 -1.78 -0.60
C LEU A 97 -5.30 -2.72 -0.02
N GLN A 98 -5.01 -4.01 -0.08
CA GLN A 98 -5.89 -5.05 0.44
C GLN A 98 -5.51 -5.33 1.89
N LEU A 99 -6.47 -5.18 2.80
CA LEU A 99 -6.38 -5.56 4.20
C LEU A 99 -6.92 -6.98 4.36
N TYR A 100 -6.33 -7.73 5.28
CA TYR A 100 -6.78 -9.05 5.67
C TYR A 100 -7.08 -9.03 7.16
N ASN A 101 -8.23 -9.60 7.54
CA ASN A 101 -8.76 -9.64 8.90
C ASN A 101 -9.11 -8.26 9.52
N PRO A 102 -10.25 -7.65 9.15
CA PRO A 102 -11.22 -8.13 8.16
C PRO A 102 -10.78 -7.83 6.71
N ASP A 103 -11.28 -8.64 5.77
CA ASP A 103 -11.00 -8.41 4.35
C ASP A 103 -11.63 -7.10 3.89
N SER A 104 -10.78 -6.18 3.45
CA SER A 104 -11.20 -4.86 2.97
C SER A 104 -10.22 -4.37 1.89
N THR A 105 -10.66 -3.45 1.04
CA THR A 105 -9.82 -2.85 0.01
C THR A 105 -9.89 -1.34 0.12
N VAL A 106 -8.72 -0.72 0.29
CA VAL A 106 -8.53 0.71 0.34
C VAL A 106 -7.86 1.14 -0.95
N ILE A 107 -8.49 2.06 -1.69
CA ILE A 107 -7.90 2.60 -2.91
C ILE A 107 -7.08 3.83 -2.56
N VAL A 108 -5.78 3.78 -2.85
CA VAL A 108 -4.87 4.91 -2.68
C VAL A 108 -4.71 5.58 -4.04
N THR A 109 -5.16 6.83 -4.18
CA THR A 109 -5.26 7.53 -5.46
C THR A 109 -4.24 8.67 -5.53
N HIS A 110 -3.48 8.73 -6.62
CA HIS A 110 -2.59 9.82 -6.94
C HIS A 110 -3.38 10.96 -7.59
N ASN A 111 -3.28 12.14 -7.00
CA ASN A 111 -3.98 13.33 -7.43
C ASN A 111 -3.00 14.48 -7.59
N HIS A 112 -3.32 15.40 -8.50
CA HIS A 112 -2.57 16.64 -8.71
C HIS A 112 -3.48 17.85 -8.54
N SER A 113 -3.05 18.80 -7.72
CA SER A 113 -3.67 20.10 -7.56
C SER A 113 -2.70 21.19 -8.00
N THR A 114 -3.18 22.13 -8.80
CA THR A 114 -2.40 23.32 -9.20
C THR A 114 -1.90 24.13 -8.01
N LEU A 115 -2.67 24.17 -6.93
CA LEU A 115 -2.35 24.92 -5.70
C LEU A 115 -1.57 24.10 -4.68
N ARG A 116 -1.86 22.80 -4.57
CA ARG A 116 -1.35 21.94 -3.50
C ARG A 116 -0.34 20.87 -3.96
N GLY A 117 0.02 20.88 -5.24
CA GLY A 117 0.94 19.93 -5.85
C GLY A 117 0.38 18.51 -5.96
N ASN A 118 1.27 17.54 -6.12
CA ASN A 118 0.95 16.11 -6.14
C ASN A 118 0.72 15.59 -4.72
N PHE A 119 -0.29 14.73 -4.57
CA PHE A 119 -0.59 14.07 -3.30
C PHE A 119 -1.22 12.70 -3.55
N TRP A 120 -1.10 11.81 -2.57
CA TRP A 120 -1.85 10.56 -2.55
C TRP A 120 -2.95 10.64 -1.51
N GLU A 121 -4.11 10.07 -1.82
CA GLU A 121 -5.28 10.14 -0.97
C GLU A 121 -5.93 8.77 -0.83
N PHE A 122 -6.39 8.45 0.38
CA PHE A 122 -7.20 7.28 0.64
C PHE A 122 -8.25 7.63 1.70
N SER A 123 -9.30 6.83 1.79
CA SER A 123 -10.34 7.02 2.80
C SER A 123 -10.71 5.71 3.46
N LEU A 124 -11.01 5.76 4.75
CA LEU A 124 -11.53 4.63 5.53
C LEU A 124 -12.95 4.93 5.99
N PRO A 125 -13.82 3.92 6.12
CA PRO A 125 -15.12 4.12 6.74
C PRO A 125 -14.93 4.53 8.20
N LYS A 126 -15.75 5.45 8.68
CA LYS A 126 -15.74 5.84 10.10
C LYS A 126 -16.21 4.69 11.01
N THR A 127 -17.14 3.90 10.50
CA THR A 127 -17.66 2.67 11.12
C THR A 127 -17.29 1.47 10.25
N SER A 128 -16.42 0.61 10.77
CA SER A 128 -15.91 -0.57 10.05
C SER A 128 -16.70 -1.83 10.39
N PHE A 129 -17.32 -1.88 11.57
CA PHE A 129 -18.08 -3.03 12.04
C PHE A 129 -19.57 -2.72 11.99
N LEU A 130 -20.27 -3.41 11.08
CA LEU A 130 -21.73 -3.35 11.08
C LEU A 130 -22.28 -4.10 12.29
N PRO A 131 -23.42 -3.65 12.85
CA PRO A 131 -24.06 -4.36 13.95
C PRO A 131 -24.34 -5.81 13.54
N PRO A 132 -24.14 -6.78 14.45
CA PRO A 132 -24.37 -8.18 14.15
C PRO A 132 -25.83 -8.40 13.75
N THR A 133 -26.04 -9.05 12.60
CA THR A 133 -27.37 -9.47 12.15
C THR A 133 -27.72 -10.84 12.73
N ALA A 134 -28.97 -11.06 13.10
CA ALA A 134 -29.44 -12.38 13.57
C ALA A 134 -29.38 -13.46 12.47
N SER A 135 -29.30 -13.04 11.20
CA SER A 135 -29.26 -13.89 10.01
C SER A 135 -27.83 -14.02 9.47
N LYS A 136 -27.36 -15.27 9.37
CA LYS A 136 -26.07 -15.62 8.70
C LYS A 136 -26.08 -15.29 7.22
N LEU A 137 -27.25 -15.31 6.57
CA LEU A 137 -27.41 -14.95 5.17
C LEU A 137 -27.16 -13.45 4.98
N ASP A 138 -27.68 -12.63 5.89
CA ASP A 138 -27.55 -11.17 5.83
C ASP A 138 -26.09 -10.76 6.03
N ALA A 139 -25.37 -11.42 6.95
CA ALA A 139 -23.95 -11.19 7.19
C ALA A 139 -23.07 -11.51 5.96
N ALA A 140 -23.41 -12.55 5.18
CA ALA A 140 -22.68 -12.94 3.97
C ALA A 140 -23.13 -12.18 2.70
N SER A 141 -24.23 -11.42 2.78
CA SER A 141 -24.87 -10.82 1.62
C SER A 141 -24.04 -9.67 1.01
N ALA A 142 -24.16 -9.49 -0.31
CA ALA A 142 -23.62 -8.31 -0.99
C ALA A 142 -24.28 -7.00 -0.50
N ALA A 143 -25.51 -7.07 0.02
CA ALA A 143 -26.19 -5.93 0.62
C ALA A 143 -25.47 -5.41 1.88
N HIS A 144 -24.93 -6.31 2.72
CA HIS A 144 -24.12 -5.95 3.88
C HIS A 144 -22.82 -5.24 3.49
N ARG A 145 -22.14 -5.70 2.43
CA ARG A 145 -20.96 -5.02 1.86
C ARG A 145 -21.30 -3.69 1.19
N ASN A 146 -22.43 -3.61 0.50
CA ASN A 146 -22.88 -2.36 -0.14
C ASN A 146 -23.30 -1.30 0.89
N ALA A 147 -23.84 -1.70 2.05
CA ALA A 147 -24.17 -0.79 3.13
C ALA A 147 -22.94 0.01 3.61
N LEU A 148 -21.75 -0.60 3.58
CA LEU A 148 -20.49 0.07 3.94
C LEU A 148 -20.08 1.19 2.98
N SER A 149 -20.52 1.14 1.72
CA SER A 149 -20.14 2.12 0.69
C SER A 149 -20.75 3.51 0.91
N HIS A 150 -21.90 3.57 1.58
CA HIS A 150 -22.61 4.80 1.91
C HIS A 150 -22.22 5.39 3.27
N LEU A 151 -21.41 4.68 4.05
CA LEU A 151 -21.00 5.15 5.37
C LEU A 151 -20.10 6.39 5.26
N PRO A 152 -20.20 7.33 6.22
CA PRO A 152 -19.25 8.43 6.33
C PRO A 152 -17.82 7.91 6.32
N ARG A 153 -16.93 8.62 5.61
CA ARG A 153 -15.52 8.23 5.49
C ARG A 153 -14.61 9.31 6.05
N ALA A 154 -13.55 8.90 6.74
CA ALA A 154 -12.41 9.76 7.04
C ALA A 154 -11.43 9.68 5.87
N THR A 155 -10.95 10.83 5.40
CA THR A 155 -10.03 10.92 4.26
C THR A 155 -8.67 11.37 4.72
N PHE A 156 -7.64 10.71 4.22
CA PHE A 156 -6.26 10.89 4.61
C PHE A 156 -5.42 11.20 3.38
N ARG A 157 -4.45 12.09 3.55
CA ARG A 157 -3.66 12.60 2.43
C ARG A 157 -2.18 12.59 2.75
N TRP A 158 -1.43 11.85 1.95
CA TRP A 158 0.03 11.89 1.93
C TRP A 158 0.50 13.00 0.99
N ARG A 159 1.38 13.86 1.50
CA ARG A 159 2.12 14.85 0.73
C ARG A 159 3.61 14.65 0.90
N LYS A 160 4.36 14.90 -0.17
CA LYS A 160 5.80 15.05 -0.11
C LYS A 160 6.11 16.43 0.49
N GLU A 161 6.89 16.43 1.56
CA GLU A 161 7.42 17.63 2.19
C GLU A 161 8.95 17.60 2.18
N GLY A 162 9.56 18.76 2.40
CA GLY A 162 10.99 18.95 2.28
C GLY A 162 11.46 19.16 0.84
N GLY A 163 12.77 19.33 0.64
CA GLY A 163 13.31 19.75 -0.65
C GLY A 163 14.82 19.92 -0.65
N VAL A 164 15.33 20.90 -1.40
CA VAL A 164 16.78 21.11 -1.57
C VAL A 164 17.49 21.47 -0.26
N LEU A 165 16.78 22.10 0.68
CA LEU A 165 17.35 22.64 1.93
C LEU A 165 16.94 21.85 3.19
N SER A 166 16.06 20.86 3.07
CA SER A 166 15.57 20.08 4.22
C SER A 166 15.33 18.63 3.82
N LYS A 167 15.51 17.70 4.76
CA LYS A 167 15.29 16.27 4.52
C LYS A 167 13.92 16.03 3.89
N SER A 168 13.91 15.19 2.87
CA SER A 168 12.66 14.76 2.24
C SER A 168 11.88 13.88 3.21
N MET A 169 10.59 14.15 3.35
CA MET A 169 9.69 13.37 4.19
C MET A 169 8.31 13.26 3.56
N LEU A 170 7.51 12.31 4.02
CA LEU A 170 6.08 12.26 3.74
C LEU A 170 5.30 12.68 4.97
N ARG A 171 4.25 13.48 4.77
CA ARG A 171 3.29 13.82 5.83
C ARG A 171 1.92 13.30 5.44
N CYS A 172 1.30 12.53 6.33
CA CYS A 172 -0.09 12.14 6.25
C CYS A 172 -0.94 13.06 7.12
N SER A 173 -2.01 13.61 6.57
CA SER A 173 -2.99 14.38 7.32
C SER A 173 -4.40 13.84 7.14
N LEU A 174 -5.19 13.85 8.23
CA LEU A 174 -6.64 13.79 8.16
C LEU A 174 -7.15 15.06 7.49
N VAL A 175 -7.84 14.90 6.36
CA VAL A 175 -8.35 15.99 5.55
C VAL A 175 -9.63 16.53 6.19
N SER A 176 -9.65 17.84 6.44
CA SER A 176 -10.85 18.50 6.95
C SER A 176 -11.99 18.44 5.92
N PRO A 177 -13.26 18.27 6.34
CA PRO A 177 -14.42 18.30 5.44
C PRO A 177 -14.45 19.51 4.50
N ALA A 178 -13.95 20.66 4.94
CA ALA A 178 -13.87 21.88 4.12
C ALA A 178 -12.87 21.76 2.95
N ASN A 179 -11.86 20.90 3.07
CA ASN A 179 -10.78 20.69 2.09
C ASN A 179 -11.04 19.52 1.13
N LEU A 180 -12.15 18.81 1.29
CA LEU A 180 -12.57 17.69 0.43
C LEU A 180 -13.23 18.11 -0.89
N GLY A 181 -13.47 19.41 -1.11
CA GLY A 181 -14.00 19.96 -2.38
C GLY A 181 -15.48 19.67 -2.65
N ASN A 182 -16.10 18.75 -1.90
CA ASN A 182 -17.43 18.19 -2.20
C ASN A 182 -18.55 18.69 -1.26
N GLY A 183 -18.28 19.66 -0.39
CA GLY A 183 -19.25 20.18 0.60
C GLY A 183 -19.52 21.68 0.44
N PRO A 184 -20.70 22.18 0.85
CA PRO A 184 -20.95 23.61 0.91
C PRO A 184 -19.89 24.24 1.81
N LYS A 185 -19.14 25.22 1.27
CA LYS A 185 -18.16 26.01 2.03
C LYS A 185 -18.90 26.76 3.13
N ARG A 186 -19.02 26.15 4.31
CA ARG A 186 -19.61 26.83 5.47
C ARG A 186 -18.64 27.93 5.90
N ALA A 187 -19.09 29.18 5.78
CA ALA A 187 -18.37 30.34 6.31
C ALA A 187 -18.13 30.12 7.81
N GLY A 188 -16.85 30.07 8.22
CA GLY A 188 -16.43 29.86 9.61
C GLY A 188 -15.94 28.45 9.98
N GLY A 189 -16.06 27.47 9.09
CA GLY A 189 -15.61 26.08 9.33
C GLY A 189 -14.23 25.77 8.76
N ASN A 190 -13.18 26.50 9.18
CA ASN A 190 -11.80 26.27 8.71
C ASN A 190 -11.01 25.42 9.72
N GLU A 191 -11.46 24.21 10.05
CA GLU A 191 -10.55 23.27 10.71
C GLU A 191 -9.45 22.91 9.70
N PRO A 192 -8.15 23.09 10.03
CA PRO A 192 -7.07 22.73 9.14
C PRO A 192 -6.97 21.20 9.01
N ASP A 193 -6.28 20.73 7.97
CA ASP A 193 -5.91 19.31 7.89
C ASP A 193 -5.04 18.97 9.11
N ILE A 194 -5.34 17.85 9.80
CA ILE A 194 -4.65 17.46 11.04
C ILE A 194 -3.54 16.46 10.69
N PRO A 195 -2.26 16.71 11.01
CA PRO A 195 -1.19 15.73 10.77
C PRO A 195 -1.38 14.51 11.67
N ILE A 196 -1.34 13.31 11.09
CA ILE A 196 -1.52 12.05 11.84
C ILE A 196 -0.32 11.12 11.72
N ALA A 197 0.49 11.25 10.68
CA ALA A 197 1.74 10.52 10.57
C ALA A 197 2.77 11.28 9.74
N THR A 198 4.05 10.98 9.97
CA THR A 198 5.16 11.33 9.09
C THR A 198 5.98 10.11 8.75
N PHE A 199 6.64 10.12 7.60
CA PHE A 199 7.66 9.14 7.24
C PHE A 199 8.92 9.92 6.86
N GLU A 200 9.99 9.71 7.62
CA GLU A 200 11.27 10.38 7.44
C GLU A 200 12.37 9.40 7.00
N GLY A 201 13.45 9.92 6.42
CA GLY A 201 14.59 9.11 5.97
C GLY A 201 14.41 8.47 4.59
N LEU A 202 13.39 8.88 3.83
CA LEU A 202 13.18 8.41 2.46
C LEU A 202 14.27 8.92 1.51
N GLY A 203 14.71 8.06 0.59
CA GLY A 203 15.66 8.41 -0.47
C GLY A 203 17.13 8.51 -0.03
N ASP A 204 17.40 8.78 1.25
CA ASP A 204 18.75 8.97 1.77
C ASP A 204 19.45 7.66 2.16
N ARG A 205 18.68 6.59 2.42
CA ARG A 205 19.20 5.31 2.94
C ARG A 205 18.44 4.12 2.34
N LYS A 206 19.16 3.00 2.16
CA LYS A 206 18.80 1.75 1.44
C LYS A 206 17.57 1.01 2.01
N GLY A 207 16.40 1.64 2.09
CA GLY A 207 15.16 1.06 2.65
C GLY A 207 14.98 1.26 4.16
N THR A 208 15.74 2.16 4.78
CA THR A 208 15.56 2.54 6.19
C THR A 208 14.78 3.83 6.32
N GLY A 209 14.10 4.03 7.44
CA GLY A 209 13.42 5.28 7.76
C GLY A 209 12.53 5.11 8.98
N ASP A 210 11.90 6.20 9.41
CA ASP A 210 11.10 6.23 10.63
C ASP A 210 9.70 6.72 10.29
N ILE A 211 8.68 5.90 10.58
CA ILE A 211 7.27 6.29 10.47
C ILE A 211 6.75 6.64 11.86
N THR A 212 6.44 7.92 12.08
CA THR A 212 5.94 8.43 13.36
C THR A 212 4.43 8.62 13.27
N ILE A 213 3.67 8.14 14.26
CA ILE A 213 2.22 8.30 14.34
C ILE A 213 1.86 9.23 15.50
N TYR A 214 1.17 10.34 15.21
CA TYR A 214 0.77 11.33 16.22
C TYR A 214 -0.47 10.87 16.99
N GLN A 215 -0.29 10.02 18.00
CA GLN A 215 -1.38 9.51 18.85
C GLN A 215 -2.27 10.63 19.43
N SER A 216 -1.70 11.77 19.81
CA SER A 216 -2.44 12.92 20.33
C SER A 216 -3.48 13.48 19.33
N ASN A 217 -3.26 13.26 18.03
CA ASN A 217 -4.16 13.66 16.95
C ASN A 217 -5.12 12.53 16.55
N LEU A 218 -4.78 11.27 16.82
CA LEU A 218 -5.68 10.13 16.56
C LEU A 218 -7.01 10.23 17.32
N LYS A 219 -7.05 10.93 18.46
CA LYS A 219 -8.31 11.19 19.19
C LYS A 219 -9.36 11.99 18.39
N ARG A 220 -8.93 12.68 17.33
CA ARG A 220 -9.81 13.41 16.38
C ARG A 220 -10.16 12.59 15.15
N VAL A 221 -9.52 11.43 15.00
CA VAL A 221 -9.77 10.52 13.89
C VAL A 221 -10.97 9.65 14.26
N GLU A 222 -12.10 9.92 13.61
CA GLU A 222 -13.31 9.14 13.76
C GLU A 222 -13.24 7.88 12.88
N VAL A 223 -12.30 6.97 13.15
CA VAL A 223 -12.23 5.65 12.51
C VAL A 223 -12.28 4.59 13.59
N GLU A 224 -13.22 3.67 13.48
CA GLU A 224 -13.44 2.60 14.45
C GLU A 224 -12.30 1.57 14.46
N ASP A 225 -11.83 1.17 13.28
CA ASP A 225 -10.71 0.23 13.13
C ASP A 225 -9.36 0.96 13.11
N LEU A 226 -8.85 1.28 14.31
CA LEU A 226 -7.54 1.93 14.47
C LEU A 226 -6.38 1.02 14.03
N LYS A 227 -6.54 -0.30 14.13
CA LYS A 227 -5.49 -1.24 13.71
C LYS A 227 -5.39 -1.29 12.20
N GLY A 228 -6.53 -1.35 11.51
CA GLY A 228 -6.60 -1.20 10.06
C GLY A 228 -6.02 0.15 9.61
N LEU A 229 -6.31 1.25 10.31
CA LEU A 229 -5.69 2.54 10.03
C LEU A 229 -4.16 2.50 10.16
N GLU A 230 -3.61 1.92 11.23
CA GLU A 230 -2.16 1.77 11.42
C GLU A 230 -1.52 0.99 10.26
N VAL A 231 -2.10 -0.16 9.89
CA VAL A 231 -1.62 -0.99 8.77
C VAL A 231 -1.66 -0.22 7.46
N VAL A 232 -2.74 0.50 7.18
CA VAL A 232 -2.87 1.35 5.99
C VAL A 232 -1.82 2.45 5.99
N LEU A 233 -1.61 3.15 7.11
CA LEU A 233 -0.60 4.21 7.22
C LEU A 233 0.80 3.67 6.94
N LEU A 234 1.18 2.56 7.56
CA LEU A 234 2.49 1.95 7.37
C LEU A 234 2.71 1.52 5.92
N LEU A 235 1.80 0.71 5.38
CA LEU A 235 2.01 0.11 4.07
C LEU A 235 1.86 1.12 2.93
N SER A 236 0.92 2.08 3.05
CA SER A 236 0.81 3.17 2.07
C SER A 236 2.01 4.12 2.12
N ALA A 237 2.54 4.46 3.30
CA ALA A 237 3.74 5.28 3.41
C ALA A 237 4.94 4.64 2.70
N MET A 238 5.15 3.34 2.91
CA MET A 238 6.23 2.59 2.25
C MET A 238 6.04 2.52 0.73
N ALA A 239 4.83 2.19 0.26
CA ALA A 239 4.53 2.14 -1.17
C ALA A 239 4.72 3.50 -1.86
N ILE A 240 4.14 4.55 -1.29
CA ILE A 240 4.25 5.91 -1.81
C ILE A 240 5.70 6.40 -1.74
N GLY A 241 6.42 6.03 -0.69
CA GLY A 241 7.84 6.34 -0.52
C GLY A 241 8.68 5.76 -1.64
N ASP A 242 8.49 4.48 -1.96
CA ASP A 242 9.16 3.88 -3.10
C ASP A 242 8.76 4.59 -4.42
N MET A 243 7.47 4.90 -4.61
CA MET A 243 6.96 5.57 -5.83
C MET A 243 7.49 6.98 -6.07
N TRP A 244 7.70 7.76 -5.03
CA TRP A 244 8.19 9.15 -5.17
C TRP A 244 9.71 9.30 -5.11
N PHE A 245 10.42 8.33 -4.54
CA PHE A 245 11.85 8.46 -4.27
C PHE A 245 12.71 7.39 -4.95
N CYS A 246 12.14 6.28 -5.45
CA CYS A 246 12.89 5.31 -6.24
C CYS A 246 12.70 5.55 -7.75
N PRO A 247 13.73 5.28 -8.57
CA PRO A 247 13.59 5.26 -10.03
C PRO A 247 12.49 4.28 -10.47
N THR A 248 11.56 4.76 -11.29
CA THR A 248 10.34 4.01 -11.69
C THR A 248 10.65 2.66 -12.34
N ASN A 249 11.73 2.57 -13.13
CA ASN A 249 12.19 1.33 -13.75
C ASN A 249 12.63 0.28 -12.72
N LEU A 250 13.38 0.68 -11.68
CA LEU A 250 13.81 -0.22 -10.61
C LEU A 250 12.64 -0.65 -9.73
N MET A 251 11.69 0.26 -9.49
CA MET A 251 10.54 -0.02 -8.65
C MET A 251 9.58 -1.04 -9.29
N PHE A 252 9.35 -0.95 -10.60
CA PHE A 252 8.45 -1.86 -11.33
C PHE A 252 9.18 -3.03 -12.01
N ASN A 253 10.44 -3.30 -11.64
CA ASN A 253 11.25 -4.39 -12.17
C ASN A 253 11.33 -4.41 -13.70
N LEU A 254 11.29 -3.23 -14.32
CA LEU A 254 11.33 -3.11 -15.78
C LEU A 254 12.75 -3.43 -16.25
N THR A 255 12.88 -4.53 -16.99
CA THR A 255 14.11 -4.79 -17.72
C THR A 255 14.31 -3.64 -18.73
N PRO A 256 15.50 -3.01 -18.79
CA PRO A 256 15.78 -2.12 -19.89
C PRO A 256 15.62 -2.95 -21.15
N ALA A 257 14.64 -2.60 -21.99
CA ALA A 257 14.46 -3.23 -23.29
C ALA A 257 15.85 -3.29 -23.92
N SER A 258 16.34 -4.50 -24.19
CA SER A 258 17.60 -4.71 -24.86
C SER A 258 17.56 -3.86 -26.10
N THR A 259 18.30 -2.75 -26.09
CA THR A 259 18.60 -2.00 -27.29
C THR A 259 19.16 -3.03 -28.24
N SER A 260 18.38 -3.39 -29.26
CA SER A 260 18.90 -4.04 -30.44
C SER A 260 19.98 -3.11 -30.94
N SER A 261 21.24 -3.44 -30.61
CA SER A 261 22.41 -2.74 -31.10
C SER A 261 22.25 -2.59 -32.61
N PRO A 262 22.43 -1.39 -33.19
CA PRO A 262 22.49 -1.29 -34.63
C PRO A 262 23.67 -2.18 -35.06
N VAL A 263 23.37 -3.15 -35.92
CA VAL A 263 24.38 -3.89 -36.67
C VAL A 263 25.01 -2.88 -37.63
N THR A 264 25.95 -2.09 -37.14
CA THR A 264 26.90 -1.36 -37.99
C THR A 264 28.08 -2.28 -38.23
N ALA A 265 28.04 -2.92 -39.39
CA ALA A 265 29.22 -3.44 -40.04
C ALA A 265 30.21 -2.28 -40.26
N ALA A 266 31.40 -2.37 -39.65
CA ALA A 266 32.56 -1.59 -40.07
C ALA A 266 33.86 -2.29 -39.62
N ALA A 267 34.51 -2.91 -40.60
CA ALA A 267 35.96 -3.07 -40.78
C ALA A 267 36.83 -3.44 -39.56
N ALA A 268 37.12 -4.74 -39.46
CA ALA A 268 38.33 -5.24 -38.81
C ALA A 268 39.56 -4.84 -39.65
N VAL A 269 40.58 -4.29 -38.99
CA VAL A 269 41.94 -4.14 -39.55
C VAL A 269 42.92 -4.93 -38.68
N ALA A 270 43.33 -6.07 -39.25
CA ALA A 270 44.56 -6.86 -39.08
C ALA A 270 45.34 -6.90 -37.74
N SER A 271 45.50 -8.11 -37.19
CA SER A 271 46.83 -8.77 -37.14
C SER A 271 46.74 -10.29 -36.91
N PRO A 272 47.74 -11.07 -37.39
CA PRO A 272 47.59 -12.49 -37.66
C PRO A 272 48.28 -13.37 -36.60
N ASN A 273 47.67 -14.49 -36.22
CA ASN A 273 48.39 -15.77 -36.15
C ASN A 273 47.49 -16.98 -35.88
N SER A 274 47.91 -18.10 -36.46
CA SER A 274 47.65 -19.51 -36.11
C SER A 274 46.23 -20.09 -36.27
N GLU A 275 46.05 -20.75 -37.42
CA GLU A 275 45.68 -22.18 -37.58
C GLU A 275 44.71 -22.80 -36.54
N ARG A 276 43.53 -23.26 -36.98
CA ARG A 276 43.32 -24.63 -37.51
C ARG A 276 41.84 -24.87 -37.84
N ARG A 277 41.64 -25.25 -39.10
CA ARG A 277 40.44 -25.79 -39.75
C ARG A 277 39.76 -26.93 -38.97
N ARG A 278 38.44 -26.90 -38.84
CA ARG A 278 37.56 -28.08 -39.03
C ARG A 278 36.10 -27.65 -39.29
N THR A 279 35.63 -28.09 -40.44
CA THR A 279 34.27 -28.03 -40.98
C THR A 279 33.43 -29.18 -40.42
N SER A 280 32.19 -28.91 -40.01
CA SER A 280 31.11 -29.90 -40.07
C SER A 280 29.74 -29.22 -40.11
N SER A 281 28.88 -29.81 -40.91
CA SER A 281 27.65 -29.32 -41.52
C SER A 281 26.37 -29.63 -40.73
N THR A 282 25.39 -28.69 -40.81
CA THR A 282 23.89 -28.87 -40.81
C THR A 282 23.19 -29.44 -39.56
N PRO A 283 21.85 -29.27 -39.37
CA PRO A 283 20.84 -28.55 -40.17
C PRO A 283 19.98 -27.51 -39.41
N SER A 284 19.28 -26.71 -40.22
CA SER A 284 18.23 -25.73 -39.87
C SER A 284 17.03 -26.37 -39.15
N ILE A 285 16.57 -25.73 -38.07
CA ILE A 285 15.30 -26.01 -37.38
C ILE A 285 14.37 -24.79 -37.60
N PRO A 286 13.11 -24.97 -38.04
CA PRO A 286 12.16 -23.88 -38.26
C PRO A 286 11.61 -23.30 -36.95
N PRO A 287 11.10 -22.05 -36.95
CA PRO A 287 10.63 -21.38 -35.74
C PRO A 287 9.28 -21.95 -35.25
N PRO A 288 9.02 -22.00 -33.93
CA PRO A 288 7.72 -22.35 -33.42
C PRO A 288 6.72 -21.19 -33.59
N VAL A 289 5.49 -21.61 -33.87
CA VAL A 289 4.29 -20.82 -34.13
C VAL A 289 3.88 -19.99 -32.91
N ILE A 290 3.47 -18.76 -33.17
CA ILE A 290 2.87 -17.81 -32.23
C ILE A 290 1.54 -18.37 -31.72
N VAL A 291 1.45 -18.60 -30.41
CA VAL A 291 0.18 -18.86 -29.71
C VAL A 291 -0.12 -17.66 -28.84
N THR A 292 -1.21 -16.95 -29.16
CA THR A 292 -1.81 -15.89 -28.35
C THR A 292 -2.25 -16.41 -26.98
N PRO A 293 -1.83 -15.82 -25.84
CA PRO A 293 -2.42 -16.13 -24.57
C PRO A 293 -3.70 -15.31 -24.36
N THR A 294 -4.82 -16.01 -24.49
CA THR A 294 -6.13 -15.66 -23.94
C THR A 294 -6.02 -15.37 -22.44
N THR A 295 -6.73 -14.35 -21.99
CA THR A 295 -7.00 -13.99 -20.60
C THR A 295 -7.42 -15.21 -19.77
N GLN A 296 -6.54 -15.68 -18.89
CA GLN A 296 -6.87 -16.68 -17.87
C GLN A 296 -6.78 -16.04 -16.49
N HIS A 297 -7.93 -15.98 -15.83
CA HIS A 297 -8.04 -15.77 -14.38
C HIS A 297 -7.29 -16.88 -13.65
N PRO A 298 -6.61 -16.60 -12.53
CA PRO A 298 -5.98 -17.66 -11.74
C PRO A 298 -7.04 -18.57 -11.11
N PRO A 299 -6.77 -19.89 -11.02
CA PRO A 299 -7.70 -20.85 -10.44
C PRO A 299 -7.79 -20.64 -8.93
N ARG A 300 -9.04 -20.65 -8.45
CA ARG A 300 -9.43 -20.59 -7.04
C ARG A 300 -8.88 -21.82 -6.31
N ALA A 301 -8.00 -21.60 -5.33
CA ALA A 301 -7.57 -22.66 -4.43
C ALA A 301 -8.77 -23.15 -3.59
N THR A 302 -9.21 -24.38 -3.84
CA THR A 302 -10.12 -25.12 -2.96
C THR A 302 -9.31 -25.71 -1.80
N TYR A 303 -9.41 -25.09 -0.63
CA TYR A 303 -8.91 -25.68 0.61
C TYR A 303 -9.85 -26.80 1.08
N PRO A 304 -9.32 -27.94 1.57
CA PRO A 304 -10.13 -28.97 2.17
C PRO A 304 -10.70 -28.50 3.51
N GLN A 305 -12.03 -28.58 3.57
CA GLN A 305 -12.86 -28.31 4.74
C GLN A 305 -12.54 -29.36 5.82
N ASN A 306 -11.79 -28.96 6.86
CA ASN A 306 -11.50 -29.83 7.99
C ASN A 306 -12.14 -29.36 9.30
N ARG A 307 -12.39 -30.36 10.13
CA ARG A 307 -13.47 -30.49 11.11
C ARG A 307 -13.47 -29.48 12.27
N ARG A 308 -14.70 -29.17 12.68
CA ARG A 308 -15.12 -28.58 13.94
C ARG A 308 -14.33 -29.15 15.14
N THR A 309 -13.66 -28.27 15.86
CA THR A 309 -13.44 -28.41 17.30
C THR A 309 -14.44 -27.49 18.01
N SER A 310 -15.27 -28.09 18.86
CA SER A 310 -16.22 -27.37 19.72
C SER A 310 -15.45 -26.66 20.84
N HIS A 311 -15.44 -25.33 20.83
CA HIS A 311 -15.04 -24.53 21.98
C HIS A 311 -16.27 -24.11 22.82
N PRO A 312 -16.14 -24.08 24.16
CA PRO A 312 -17.23 -23.80 25.08
C PRO A 312 -17.72 -22.35 24.98
N GLN A 313 -19.02 -22.15 25.19
CA GLN A 313 -19.67 -20.83 25.23
C GLN A 313 -19.01 -19.95 26.30
N HIS A 314 -18.38 -18.86 25.85
CA HIS A 314 -17.95 -17.77 26.72
C HIS A 314 -19.19 -17.03 27.24
N THR A 315 -19.56 -17.27 28.49
CA THR A 315 -20.40 -16.32 29.23
C THR A 315 -19.61 -15.03 29.46
N PRO A 316 -20.16 -13.84 29.15
CA PRO A 316 -19.48 -12.57 29.39
C PRO A 316 -19.25 -12.36 30.89
N PRO A 317 -18.13 -11.73 31.28
CA PRO A 317 -17.79 -11.51 32.68
C PRO A 317 -18.86 -10.68 33.40
N PRO A 318 -19.08 -10.89 34.72
CA PRO A 318 -20.20 -10.29 35.48
C PRO A 318 -20.32 -8.77 35.33
N GLN A 319 -19.19 -8.06 35.26
CA GLN A 319 -19.13 -6.61 35.15
C GLN A 319 -19.76 -6.06 33.85
N GLN A 320 -19.70 -6.83 32.76
CA GLN A 320 -20.24 -6.43 31.47
C GLN A 320 -21.77 -6.58 31.43
N ARG A 321 -22.31 -7.52 32.21
CA ARG A 321 -23.74 -7.76 32.37
C ARG A 321 -24.40 -6.63 33.19
N ASP A 322 -23.73 -6.19 34.25
CA ASP A 322 -24.21 -5.08 35.08
C ASP A 322 -24.18 -3.72 34.36
N TYR A 323 -23.19 -3.52 33.48
CA TYR A 323 -23.12 -2.31 32.65
C TYR A 323 -24.26 -2.26 31.62
N GLN A 324 -24.56 -3.39 30.98
CA GLN A 324 -25.66 -3.49 30.01
C GLN A 324 -27.04 -3.34 30.68
N ALA A 325 -27.23 -3.91 31.87
CA ALA A 325 -28.46 -3.77 32.65
C ALA A 325 -28.73 -2.32 33.05
N ARG A 326 -27.72 -1.59 33.55
CA ARG A 326 -27.85 -0.17 33.91
C ARG A 326 -28.18 0.71 32.71
N LYS A 327 -27.56 0.43 31.55
CA LYS A 327 -27.81 1.17 30.31
C LYS A 327 -29.23 0.94 29.78
N ALA A 328 -29.77 -0.28 29.93
CA ALA A 328 -31.14 -0.61 29.57
C ALA A 328 -32.16 0.06 30.51
N GLU A 329 -31.88 0.10 31.82
CA GLU A 329 -32.75 0.78 32.79
C GLU A 329 -32.80 2.31 32.56
N GLU A 330 -31.66 2.93 32.24
CA GLU A 330 -31.60 4.36 31.95
C GLU A 330 -32.34 4.71 30.63
N ALA A 331 -32.25 3.86 29.63
CA ALA A 331 -33.00 4.01 28.38
C ALA A 331 -34.51 3.87 28.60
N ALA A 332 -34.94 2.93 29.44
CA ALA A 332 -36.35 2.75 29.80
C ALA A 332 -36.89 3.97 30.59
N ARG A 333 -36.09 4.53 31.51
CA ARG A 333 -36.47 5.75 32.24
C ARG A 333 -36.62 6.97 31.34
N ARG A 334 -35.73 7.14 30.35
CA ARG A 334 -35.86 8.24 29.37
C ARG A 334 -37.09 8.08 28.47
N ALA A 335 -37.43 6.86 28.09
CA ALA A 335 -38.61 6.58 27.27
C ALA A 335 -39.93 6.84 28.02
N ALA A 336 -39.93 6.70 29.35
CA ALA A 336 -41.11 6.96 30.20
C ALA A 336 -41.32 8.44 30.57
N GLN A 337 -40.40 9.34 30.20
CA GLN A 337 -40.47 10.78 30.47
C GLN A 337 -40.82 11.62 29.22
N LEU A 338 -41.13 10.96 28.10
CA LEU A 338 -41.64 11.55 26.86
C LEU A 338 -43.12 11.21 26.70
#